data_AF-A0A3D5CSU3-F1
#
_entry.id   AF-A0A3D5CSU3-F1
#
_cell.length_a   1.000
_cell.length_b   1.000
_cell.length_c   1.000
_cell.angle_alpha   90.00
_cell.angle_beta   90.00
_cell.angle_gamma   90.00
#
_symmetry.space_group_name_H-M   'P 1'
#
loop_
_entity.id
_entity.type
_entity.pdbx_description
1 polymer ?
#
loop_
_entity_poly.entity_id
_entity_poly.type
_entity_poly.pdbx_seq_one_letter_code
_entity_poly.pdbx_strand_id
1 'polypeptide(L)'
;KIQGVAFYGHYLLASRSYGPYTSELLVSERDSPSRILKRIKFPPYLEQIVVVEDRLAVLFESGAAAYREKANPVLANVLLLDLATLLHANKRPKKIAATKK
;
A
#
# COMPACT_ATOMS: atom_id res chain seq x y z
N LYS A 1 9.91 -9.64 -5.24
CA LYS A 1 10.44 -8.78 -6.34
C LYS A 1 9.79 -7.40 -6.23
N ILE A 2 10.47 -6.31 -6.60
CA ILE A 2 9.82 -5.00 -6.73
C ILE A 2 9.00 -4.99 -8.03
N GLN A 3 7.72 -4.67 -7.94
CA GLN A 3 6.78 -4.68 -9.08
C GLN A 3 6.49 -3.27 -9.59
N GLY A 4 6.66 -2.24 -8.76
CA GLY A 4 6.40 -0.86 -9.12
C GLY A 4 6.95 0.12 -8.09
N VAL A 5 7.11 1.36 -8.52
CA VAL A 5 7.54 2.48 -7.68
C VAL A 5 6.69 3.70 -7.95
N ALA A 6 6.43 4.49 -6.91
CA ALA A 6 5.77 5.78 -7.02
C ALA A 6 6.38 6.77 -6.03
N PHE A 7 6.27 8.06 -6.32
CA PHE A 7 6.76 9.13 -5.46
C PHE A 7 5.61 9.94 -4.90
N TYR A 8 5.71 10.31 -3.63
CA TYR A 8 4.74 11.19 -2.96
C TYR A 8 5.46 12.09 -1.96
N GLY A 9 5.54 13.38 -2.24
CA GLY A 9 6.38 14.31 -1.48
C GLY A 9 7.84 13.81 -1.43
N HIS A 10 8.42 13.77 -0.24
CA HIS A 10 9.76 13.24 0.03
C HIS A 10 9.83 11.70 0.10
N TYR A 11 8.70 10.99 -0.03
CA TYR A 11 8.69 9.53 0.02
C TYR A 11 8.88 8.87 -1.35
N LEU A 12 9.62 7.76 -1.33
CA LEU A 12 9.57 6.71 -2.34
C LEU A 12 8.72 5.56 -1.80
N LEU A 13 7.74 5.15 -2.60
CA LEU A 13 6.85 4.02 -2.33
C LEU A 13 7.20 2.91 -3.32
N ALA A 14 7.47 1.70 -2.84
CA ALA A 14 7.78 0.56 -3.71
C ALA A 14 6.89 -0.63 -3.39
N SER A 15 6.15 -1.13 -4.39
CA SER A 15 5.39 -2.37 -4.24
C SER A 15 6.33 -3.57 -4.36
N ARG A 16 6.22 -4.49 -3.42
CA ARG A 16 6.99 -5.73 -3.36
C ARG A 16 6.06 -6.92 -3.27
N SER A 17 6.10 -7.79 -4.28
CA SER A 17 5.25 -8.98 -4.33
C SER A 17 6.05 -10.28 -4.50
N TYR A 18 5.36 -11.37 -4.17
CA TYR A 18 5.85 -12.73 -4.09
C TYR A 18 4.80 -13.73 -4.63
N GLY A 19 3.94 -13.29 -5.55
CA GLY A 19 2.83 -14.09 -6.07
C GLY A 19 1.78 -14.37 -4.98
N PRO A 20 1.55 -15.63 -4.58
CA PRO A 20 0.49 -16.01 -3.63
C PRO A 20 0.75 -15.58 -2.18
N TYR A 21 1.94 -15.11 -1.84
CA TYR A 21 2.26 -14.67 -0.48
C TYR A 21 1.97 -13.18 -0.27
N THR A 22 1.81 -12.80 1.01
CA THR A 22 1.63 -11.41 1.45
C THR A 22 2.62 -10.48 0.74
N SER A 23 2.08 -9.46 0.07
CA SER A 23 2.88 -8.41 -0.55
C SER A 23 3.09 -7.24 0.42
N GLU A 24 3.95 -6.31 0.06
CA GLU A 24 4.26 -5.16 0.90
C GLU A 24 4.38 -3.88 0.07
N LEU A 25 3.99 -2.76 0.68
CA LEU A 25 4.43 -1.44 0.29
C LEU A 25 5.61 -1.05 1.18
N LEU A 26 6.77 -0.86 0.57
CA LEU A 26 7.96 -0.33 1.23
C LEU A 26 7.93 1.19 1.11
N VAL A 27 8.17 1.88 2.23
CA VAL A 27 8.27 3.34 2.28
C VAL A 27 9.68 3.71 2.67
N SER A 28 10.32 4.56 1.88
CA SER A 28 11.63 5.14 2.16
C SER A 28 11.64 6.64 1.84
N GLU A 29 12.70 7.32 2.26
CA GLU A 29 13.01 8.65 1.76
C GLU A 29 13.43 8.54 0.28
N ARG A 30 12.97 9.49 -0.55
CA ARG A 30 13.31 9.58 -1.98
C ARG A 30 14.82 9.58 -2.20
N ASP A 31 15.55 10.34 -1.39
CA ASP A 31 16.99 10.52 -1.51
C ASP A 31 17.80 9.47 -0.73
N SER A 32 17.12 8.53 -0.06
CA SER A 32 17.76 7.43 0.67
C SER A 32 16.94 6.14 0.54
N PRO A 33 16.78 5.62 -0.69
CA PRO A 33 15.83 4.55 -1.01
C PRO A 33 16.16 3.22 -0.31
N SER A 34 17.42 3.03 0.10
CA SER A 34 17.88 1.86 0.86
C SER A 34 17.42 1.85 2.31
N ARG A 35 17.08 3.02 2.89
CA ARG A 35 16.61 3.15 4.27
C ARG A 35 15.09 3.03 4.33
N ILE A 36 14.61 1.83 4.63
CA ILE A 36 13.18 1.55 4.77
C ILE A 36 12.65 2.13 6.08
N LEU A 37 11.74 3.10 5.98
CA LEU A 37 11.07 3.76 7.10
C LEU A 37 9.86 2.98 7.59
N LYS A 38 9.10 2.38 6.67
CA LYS A 38 7.87 1.65 6.97
C LYS A 38 7.68 0.49 5.99
N ARG A 39 7.09 -0.59 6.48
CA ARG A 39 6.60 -1.73 5.70
C ARG A 39 5.11 -1.87 5.98
N ILE A 40 4.29 -1.78 4.94
CA ILE A 40 2.85 -1.92 5.05
C ILE A 40 2.46 -3.20 4.34
N LYS A 41 1.77 -4.12 5.04
CA LYS A 41 1.32 -5.38 4.44
C LYS A 41 0.16 -5.11 3.48
N PHE A 42 0.20 -5.78 2.34
CA PHE A 42 -0.82 -5.78 1.32
C PHE A 42 -1.23 -7.23 1.01
N PRO A 43 -2.44 -7.45 0.45
CA PRO A 43 -2.82 -8.74 -0.08
C PRO A 43 -1.82 -9.27 -1.13
N PRO A 44 -1.82 -10.59 -1.39
CA PRO A 44 -0.98 -11.20 -2.42
C PRO A 44 -1.17 -10.57 -3.81
N TYR A 45 -0.21 -10.80 -4.70
CA TYR A 45 -0.23 -10.34 -6.09
C TYR A 45 -0.32 -8.81 -6.28
N LEU A 46 0.28 -8.02 -5.39
CA LEU A 46 0.41 -6.57 -5.60
C LEU A 46 1.37 -6.27 -6.76
N GLU A 47 0.88 -5.69 -7.83
CA GLU A 47 1.68 -5.39 -9.01
C GLU A 47 2.04 -3.91 -9.07
N GLN A 48 1.32 -3.15 -9.90
CA GLN A 48 1.62 -1.75 -10.17
C GLN A 48 0.95 -0.82 -9.17
N ILE A 49 1.64 0.27 -8.87
CA ILE A 49 1.15 1.37 -8.04
C ILE A 49 1.37 2.69 -8.76
N VAL A 50 0.48 3.66 -8.53
CA VAL A 50 0.66 5.03 -9.01
C VAL A 50 0.03 6.00 -8.03
N VAL A 51 0.63 7.18 -7.88
CA VAL A 51 0.08 8.26 -7.07
C VAL A 51 -0.77 9.13 -7.99
N VAL A 52 -2.03 9.33 -7.61
CA VAL A 52 -2.97 10.24 -8.27
C VAL A 52 -3.46 11.19 -7.19
N GLU A 53 -3.04 12.46 -7.29
CA GLU A 53 -3.23 13.46 -6.23
C GLU A 53 -2.71 12.91 -4.88
N ASP A 54 -3.53 12.90 -3.84
CA ASP A 54 -3.18 12.40 -2.50
C ASP A 54 -3.57 10.94 -2.26
N ARG A 55 -3.79 10.18 -3.34
CA ARG A 55 -4.19 8.77 -3.28
C ARG A 55 -3.18 7.86 -3.96
N LEU A 56 -2.97 6.70 -3.36
CA LEU A 56 -2.25 5.60 -3.97
C LEU A 56 -3.25 4.67 -4.67
N ALA A 57 -3.23 4.66 -6.00
CA ALA A 57 -3.89 3.65 -6.78
C ALA A 57 -3.04 2.38 -6.81
N VAL A 58 -3.64 1.26 -6.45
CA VAL A 58 -2.98 -0.05 -6.39
C VAL A 58 -3.72 -1.08 -7.22
N LEU A 59 -2.97 -1.85 -8.00
CA LEU A 59 -3.48 -2.94 -8.85
C LEU A 59 -2.96 -4.29 -8.37
N PHE A 60 -3.82 -5.31 -8.43
CA PHE A 60 -3.45 -6.68 -8.09
C PHE A 60 -3.69 -7.63 -9.27
N GLU A 61 -2.74 -8.52 -9.52
CA GLU A 61 -2.88 -9.56 -10.57
C GLU A 61 -3.92 -10.62 -10.19
N SER A 62 -4.30 -10.70 -8.90
CA SER A 62 -5.36 -11.61 -8.43
C SER A 62 -6.72 -11.42 -9.12
N GLY A 63 -6.97 -10.26 -9.74
CA GLY A 63 -8.16 -10.00 -10.54
C GLY A 63 -8.23 -10.79 -11.86
N ALA A 64 -7.08 -11.17 -12.41
CA ALA A 64 -6.99 -11.91 -13.67
C ALA A 64 -7.46 -13.37 -13.49
N ALA A 65 -8.11 -13.90 -14.52
CA ALA A 65 -8.74 -15.22 -14.47
C ALA A 65 -7.77 -16.34 -14.05
N ALA A 66 -6.52 -16.27 -14.51
CA ALA A 66 -5.48 -17.27 -14.22
C ALA A 66 -5.05 -17.35 -12.74
N TYR A 67 -5.34 -16.33 -11.93
CA TYR A 67 -4.87 -16.21 -10.55
C TYR A 67 -6.00 -16.14 -9.52
N ARG A 68 -7.25 -16.01 -9.97
CA ARG A 68 -8.43 -15.86 -9.11
C ARG A 68 -8.61 -17.01 -8.11
N GLU A 69 -8.32 -18.25 -8.52
CA GLU A 69 -8.44 -19.43 -7.64
C GLU A 69 -7.23 -19.61 -6.70
N LYS A 70 -6.11 -18.94 -7.01
CA LYS A 70 -4.84 -19.04 -6.27
C LYS A 70 -4.65 -17.90 -5.28
N ALA A 71 -5.51 -16.89 -5.31
CA ALA A 71 -5.42 -15.70 -4.48
C ALA A 71 -6.47 -15.71 -3.38
N ASN A 72 -6.06 -15.41 -2.16
CA ASN A 72 -6.96 -15.18 -1.05
C ASN A 72 -6.43 -14.02 -0.19
N PRO A 73 -7.08 -12.84 -0.19
CA PRO A 73 -8.29 -12.49 -0.94
C PRO A 73 -8.03 -12.25 -2.44
N VAL A 74 -9.10 -12.28 -3.25
CA VAL A 74 -9.10 -11.83 -4.64
C VAL A 74 -9.43 -10.34 -4.69
N LEU A 75 -8.54 -9.54 -5.31
CA LEU A 75 -8.76 -8.13 -5.57
C LEU A 75 -8.82 -7.87 -7.07
N ALA A 76 -10.03 -7.67 -7.58
CA ALA A 76 -10.29 -7.50 -9.02
C ALA A 76 -10.33 -6.03 -9.48
N ASN A 77 -10.39 -5.09 -8.54
CA ASN A 77 -10.50 -3.66 -8.82
C ASN A 77 -9.23 -2.92 -8.40
N VAL A 78 -8.98 -1.78 -9.03
CA VAL A 78 -8.00 -0.80 -8.53
C VAL A 78 -8.52 -0.25 -7.21
N LEU A 79 -7.71 -0.33 -6.16
CA LEU A 79 -8.04 0.30 -4.87
C LEU A 79 -7.38 1.68 -4.81
N LEU A 80 -8.12 2.68 -4.32
CA LEU A 80 -7.61 4.02 -4.06
C LEU A 80 -7.44 4.21 -2.56
N LEU A 81 -6.20 4.34 -2.10
CA LEU A 81 -5.86 4.46 -0.69
C LEU A 81 -5.42 5.90 -0.38
N ASP A 82 -6.01 6.49 0.65
CA ASP A 82 -5.60 7.81 1.15
C ASP A 82 -4.16 7.76 1.69
N LEU A 83 -3.24 8.52 1.09
CA LEU A 83 -1.82 8.45 1.44
C LEU A 83 -1.54 9.02 2.84
N ALA A 84 -2.26 10.05 3.25
CA ALA A 84 -2.11 10.63 4.58
C ALA A 84 -2.42 9.58 5.67
N THR A 85 -3.54 8.86 5.53
CA THR A 85 -3.93 7.77 6.42
C THR A 85 -2.91 6.64 6.35
N LEU A 86 -2.57 6.18 5.13
CA LEU A 86 -1.68 5.04 4.92
C LEU A 86 -0.29 5.26 5.56
N LEU A 87 0.25 6.48 5.44
CA LEU A 87 1.57 6.83 5.96
C LEU A 87 1.52 7.15 7.47
N HIS A 88 0.48 7.83 7.96
CA HIS A 88 0.42 8.35 9.33
C HIS A 88 -0.47 7.58 10.33
N ALA A 89 -1.05 6.43 9.94
CA ALA A 89 -1.93 5.60 10.79
C ALA A 89 -1.34 5.11 12.15
N ASN A 90 -0.10 5.45 12.49
CA ASN A 90 0.49 5.20 13.81
C ASN A 90 0.02 6.19 14.90
N LYS A 91 -0.71 7.27 14.54
CA LYS A 91 -1.41 8.08 15.55
C LYS A 91 -2.75 7.42 15.84
N ARG A 92 -2.84 6.62 16.92
CA ARG A 92 -4.14 6.21 17.49
C ARG A 92 -5.03 7.46 17.56
N PRO A 93 -6.31 7.40 17.11
CA PRO A 93 -7.20 8.54 17.29
C PRO A 93 -7.22 8.91 18.78
N LYS A 94 -6.98 10.18 19.12
CA LYS A 94 -7.19 10.67 20.48
C LYS A 94 -8.65 10.37 20.83
N LYS A 95 -8.89 9.56 21.87
CA LYS A 95 -10.25 9.41 22.42
C LYS A 95 -10.74 10.81 22.72
N ILE A 96 -11.77 11.26 22.01
CA ILE A 96 -12.50 12.47 22.37
C ILE A 96 -13.18 12.11 23.69
N ALA A 97 -12.73 12.72 24.80
CA ALA A 97 -13.39 12.56 26.07
C ALA A 97 -14.82 13.08 25.89
N ALA A 98 -15.80 12.21 26.08
CA ALA A 98 -17.20 12.60 26.10
C ALA A 98 -17.35 13.67 27.18
N THR A 99 -17.62 14.90 26.76
CA THR A 99 -17.98 15.99 27.66
C THR A 99 -19.33 15.58 28.26
N LYS A 100 -19.34 15.18 29.53
CA LYS A 100 -20.59 15.02 30.27
C LYS A 100 -21.22 16.41 30.35
N LYS A 101 -22.40 16.55 29.77
CA LYS A 101 -23.35 17.61 30.14
C LYS A 101 -23.91 17.32 31.52
#